data_AF-A0A969CRS9-F1
#
_entry.id   AF-A0A969CRS9-F1
#
_cell.length_a   1.000
_cell.length_b   1.000
_cell.length_c   1.000
_cell.angle_alpha   90.00
_cell.angle_beta   90.00
_cell.angle_gamma   90.00
#
_symmetry.space_group_name_H-M   'P 1'
#
loop_
_entity.id
_entity.type
_entity.pdbx_description
1 polymer ?
#
loop_
_entity_poly.entity_id
_entity_poly.type
_entity_poly.pdbx_seq_one_letter_code
_entity_poly.pdbx_strand_id
1 'polypeptide(L)'
;MVRCVNGDEALDFLYQEGSYKDTELVPKPSVILLDLNLPGIDGRDVLERLKQDRSLKEIPIVVFTTSSSPKDVEFCYQNGANGYLVKPMEADELQKTVQAFVDYWLEVNIPPIAN
;
A
#
# COMPACT_ATOMS: atom_id res chain seq x y z
N MET A 1 -11.88 2.70 4.93
CA MET A 1 -10.97 2.48 3.79
C MET A 1 -10.88 3.78 3.02
N VAL A 2 -9.68 4.35 2.90
CA VAL A 2 -9.42 5.53 2.06
C VAL A 2 -8.85 5.03 0.73
N ARG A 3 -9.30 5.61 -0.38
CA ARG A 3 -8.81 5.27 -1.72
C ARG A 3 -8.18 6.50 -2.35
N CYS A 4 -6.89 6.42 -2.64
CA CYS A 4 -6.16 7.38 -3.47
C CYS A 4 -6.11 6.85 -4.90
N VAL A 5 -6.22 7.73 -5.89
CA VAL A 5 -6.26 7.37 -7.33
C VAL A 5 -4.92 7.55 -8.03
N ASN A 6 -3.95 8.20 -7.39
CA ASN A 6 -2.60 8.42 -7.90
C ASN A 6 -1.57 8.50 -6.74
N GLY A 7 -0.28 8.51 -7.09
CA GLY A 7 0.79 8.54 -6.09
C GLY A 7 0.88 9.86 -5.32
N ASP A 8 0.60 11.00 -5.96
CA ASP A 8 0.61 12.31 -5.30
C ASP A 8 -0.47 12.39 -4.20
N GLU A 9 -1.70 11.98 -4.49
CA GLU A 9 -2.80 11.93 -3.53
C GLU A 9 -2.51 10.96 -2.37
N ALA A 10 -1.83 9.84 -2.66
CA ALA A 10 -1.42 8.90 -1.62
C ALA A 10 -0.39 9.52 -0.67
N LEU A 11 0.59 10.26 -1.20
CA LEU A 11 1.58 10.95 -0.37
C LEU A 11 0.95 12.11 0.39
N ASP A 12 0.12 12.94 -0.26
CA ASP A 12 -0.62 14.03 0.40
C ASP A 12 -1.46 13.49 1.55
N PHE A 13 -2.15 12.36 1.35
CA PHE A 13 -2.92 11.71 2.40
C PHE A 13 -2.04 11.23 3.56
N LEU A 14 -0.94 10.53 3.27
CA LEU A 14 -0.11 9.92 4.31
C LEU A 14 0.70 10.96 5.10
N TYR A 15 1.11 12.05 4.45
CA TYR A 15 1.82 13.17 5.07
C TYR A 15 0.89 14.24 5.65
N GLN A 16 -0.43 14.11 5.48
CA GLN A 16 -1.43 15.11 5.87
C GLN A 16 -1.12 16.48 5.22
N GLU A 17 -0.84 16.46 3.92
CA GLU A 17 -0.55 17.62 3.09
C GLU A 17 -1.70 17.93 2.13
N GLY A 18 -1.58 19.06 1.40
CA GLY A 18 -2.57 19.46 0.40
C GLY A 18 -3.99 19.56 0.97
N SER A 19 -4.91 18.78 0.39
CA SER A 19 -6.31 18.74 0.79
C SER A 19 -6.56 18.01 2.13
N TYR A 20 -5.53 17.41 2.72
CA TYR A 20 -5.59 16.61 3.96
C TYR A 20 -4.98 17.32 5.18
N LYS A 21 -4.56 18.59 5.05
CA LYS A 21 -3.92 19.35 6.15
C LYS A 21 -4.78 19.57 7.39
N ASP A 22 -6.09 19.63 7.23
CA ASP A 22 -7.03 19.96 8.32
C ASP A 22 -7.90 18.75 8.74
N THR A 23 -7.53 17.54 8.32
CA THR A 23 -8.24 16.33 8.73
C THR A 23 -7.68 15.79 10.04
N GLU A 24 -7.98 16.46 11.16
CA GLU A 24 -7.66 15.98 12.53
C GLU A 24 -8.20 14.56 12.85
N LEU A 25 -9.02 13.98 11.97
CA LEU A 25 -9.80 12.77 12.21
C LEU A 25 -9.44 11.58 11.32
N VAL A 26 -8.44 11.67 10.43
CA VAL A 26 -8.11 10.49 9.61
C VAL A 26 -6.96 9.70 10.25
N PRO A 27 -7.24 8.52 10.85
CA PRO A 27 -6.19 7.72 11.47
C PRO A 27 -5.21 7.20 10.43
N LYS A 28 -3.94 7.06 10.84
CA LYS A 28 -2.93 6.37 10.04
C LYS A 28 -3.45 4.98 9.63
N PRO A 29 -3.26 4.57 8.37
CA PRO A 29 -3.73 3.26 7.92
C PRO A 29 -2.96 2.14 8.64
N SER A 30 -3.67 1.08 9.01
CA SER A 30 -3.08 -0.13 9.60
C SER A 30 -2.39 -1.02 8.57
N VAL A 31 -2.70 -0.85 7.29
CA VAL A 31 -2.10 -1.52 6.13
C VAL A 31 -2.36 -0.70 4.87
N ILE A 32 -1.43 -0.72 3.93
CA ILE A 32 -1.55 -0.13 2.60
C ILE A 32 -1.56 -1.23 1.54
N LEU A 33 -2.54 -1.19 0.64
CA LEU A 33 -2.55 -1.99 -0.59
C LEU A 33 -2.13 -1.08 -1.75
N LEU A 34 -0.94 -1.29 -2.31
CA LEU A 34 -0.28 -0.37 -3.23
C LEU A 34 -0.22 -0.95 -4.65
N ASP A 35 -0.73 -0.24 -5.65
CA ASP A 35 -0.42 -0.56 -7.04
C ASP A 35 0.94 0.04 -7.43
N LEU A 36 1.71 -0.66 -8.27
CA LEU A 36 2.92 -0.11 -8.86
C LEU A 36 2.61 0.81 -10.06
N ASN A 37 1.53 0.54 -10.78
CA ASN A 37 1.15 1.26 -12.00
C ASN A 37 0.22 2.43 -11.65
N LEU A 38 0.68 3.33 -10.78
CA LEU A 38 -0.05 4.55 -10.42
C LEU A 38 0.12 5.62 -11.51
N PRO A 39 -0.93 6.41 -11.80
CA PRO A 39 -0.76 7.69 -12.46
C PRO A 39 0.08 8.64 -11.59
N GLY A 40 0.85 9.53 -12.21
CA GLY A 40 1.69 10.50 -11.50
C GLY A 40 2.96 9.85 -10.95
N ILE A 41 3.16 9.92 -9.63
CA ILE A 41 4.29 9.26 -8.95
C ILE A 41 4.16 7.74 -9.05
N ASP A 42 5.24 7.07 -9.44
CA ASP A 42 5.31 5.60 -9.57
C ASP A 42 5.12 4.94 -8.20
N GLY A 43 4.42 3.80 -8.15
CA GLY A 43 4.20 3.10 -6.88
C GLY A 43 5.50 2.58 -6.25
N ARG A 44 6.56 2.37 -7.04
CA ARG A 44 7.91 2.04 -6.54
C ARG A 44 8.49 3.20 -5.74
N ASP A 45 8.35 4.42 -6.25
CA ASP A 45 8.82 5.63 -5.56
C ASP A 45 8.00 5.87 -4.27
N VAL A 46 6.69 5.62 -4.30
CA VAL A 46 5.84 5.67 -3.11
C VAL A 46 6.34 4.66 -2.06
N LEU A 47 6.56 3.40 -2.45
CA LEU A 47 7.06 2.37 -1.54
C LEU A 47 8.39 2.78 -0.88
N GLU A 48 9.36 3.23 -1.66
CA GLU A 48 10.66 3.65 -1.15
C GLU A 48 10.55 4.82 -0.16
N ARG A 49 9.79 5.86 -0.52
CA ARG A 49 9.59 7.05 0.34
C ARG A 49 8.99 6.65 1.68
N LEU A 50 7.91 5.86 1.65
CA LEU A 50 7.23 5.44 2.87
C LEU A 50 8.14 4.59 3.76
N LYS A 51 8.96 3.71 3.17
CA LYS A 51 9.84 2.80 3.93
C LYS A 51 11.11 3.48 4.44
N GLN A 52 11.49 4.62 3.87
CA GLN A 52 12.56 5.48 4.38
C GLN A 52 12.08 6.48 5.44
N ASP A 53 10.79 6.77 5.49
CA ASP A 53 10.20 7.71 6.44
C ASP A 53 10.05 7.11 7.85
N ARG A 54 10.57 7.78 8.87
CA ARG A 54 10.54 7.25 10.25
C ARG A 54 9.14 7.10 10.83
N SER A 55 8.20 7.94 10.40
CA SER A 55 6.83 7.98 10.91
C SER A 55 5.87 7.05 10.16
N LEU A 56 6.24 6.62 8.94
CA LEU A 56 5.39 5.81 8.07
C LEU A 56 5.95 4.41 7.77
N LYS A 57 7.27 4.18 7.92
CA LYS A 57 7.93 2.91 7.53
C LYS A 57 7.36 1.66 8.20
N GLU A 58 6.78 1.82 9.38
CA GLU A 58 6.20 0.72 10.14
C GLU A 58 4.89 0.24 9.50
N ILE A 59 4.17 1.09 8.76
CA ILE A 59 2.91 0.72 8.11
C ILE A 59 3.18 -0.44 7.14
N PRO A 60 2.50 -1.59 7.29
CA PRO A 60 2.64 -2.70 6.36
C PRO A 60 2.18 -2.30 4.96
N ILE A 61 2.98 -2.60 3.95
CA ILE A 61 2.65 -2.31 2.54
C ILE A 61 2.60 -3.63 1.77
N VAL A 62 1.45 -3.95 1.21
CA VAL A 62 1.26 -5.08 0.30
C VAL A 62 1.11 -4.53 -1.11
N VAL A 63 1.99 -4.95 -2.00
CA VAL A 63 1.90 -4.57 -3.41
C VAL A 63 0.80 -5.39 -4.08
N PHE A 64 -0.07 -4.74 -4.84
CA PHE A 64 -1.11 -5.38 -5.65
C PHE A 64 -1.12 -4.78 -7.06
N THR A 65 -0.51 -5.48 -8.00
CA THR A 65 -0.18 -4.94 -9.33
C THR A 65 -0.38 -5.99 -10.43
N THR A 66 -0.45 -5.56 -11.69
CA THR A 66 -0.45 -6.48 -12.85
C THR A 66 0.95 -7.00 -13.20
N SER A 67 2.02 -6.39 -12.69
CA SER A 67 3.38 -6.85 -12.97
C SER A 67 3.71 -8.14 -12.21
N SER A 68 4.12 -9.18 -12.94
CA SER A 68 4.72 -10.40 -12.39
C SER A 68 6.23 -10.47 -12.68
N SER A 69 6.86 -9.35 -13.02
CA SER A 69 8.28 -9.28 -13.35
C SER A 69 9.14 -9.67 -12.14
N PRO A 70 10.08 -10.62 -12.26
CA PRO A 70 10.98 -10.97 -11.16
C PRO A 70 11.75 -9.77 -10.60
N LYS A 71 12.09 -8.80 -11.46
CA LYS A 71 12.80 -7.58 -11.04
C LYS A 71 11.93 -6.69 -10.15
N ASP A 72 10.64 -6.57 -10.46
CA ASP A 72 9.72 -5.78 -9.64
C ASP A 72 9.46 -6.45 -8.29
N VAL A 73 9.28 -7.77 -8.31
CA VAL A 73 9.13 -8.57 -7.10
C VAL A 73 10.35 -8.42 -6.19
N GLU A 74 11.56 -8.60 -6.75
CA GLU A 74 12.82 -8.44 -6.01
C GLU A 74 12.96 -7.02 -5.46
N PHE A 75 12.77 -6.00 -6.29
CA PHE A 75 12.85 -4.60 -5.88
C PHE A 75 11.90 -4.29 -4.72
N CYS A 76 10.64 -4.73 -4.82
CA CYS A 76 9.63 -4.42 -3.80
C CYS A 76 9.98 -5.06 -2.45
N TYR A 77 10.38 -6.33 -2.45
CA TYR A 77 10.77 -7.00 -1.21
C TYR A 77 12.06 -6.42 -0.61
N GLN A 78 13.05 -6.08 -1.44
CA GLN A 78 14.28 -5.40 -0.97
C GLN A 78 13.99 -4.03 -0.36
N ASN A 79 12.96 -3.33 -0.85
CA ASN A 79 12.52 -2.04 -0.34
C ASN A 79 11.42 -2.14 0.73
N GLY A 80 11.20 -3.32 1.32
CA GLY A 80 10.39 -3.46 2.54
C GLY A 80 8.89 -3.63 2.31
N ALA A 81 8.45 -4.05 1.12
CA ALA A 81 7.11 -4.59 0.94
C ALA A 81 6.91 -5.84 1.81
N ASN A 82 5.75 -5.94 2.44
CA ASN A 82 5.39 -7.04 3.32
C ASN A 82 4.69 -8.19 2.57
N GLY A 83 4.22 -7.93 1.36
CA GLY A 83 3.64 -8.92 0.47
C GLY A 83 3.54 -8.40 -0.95
N TYR A 84 3.43 -9.31 -1.90
CA TYR A 84 3.30 -9.00 -3.33
C TYR A 84 2.24 -9.90 -3.94
N LEU A 85 1.19 -9.28 -4.47
CA LEU A 85 0.03 -9.93 -5.04
C LEU A 85 -0.08 -9.51 -6.51
N VAL A 86 -0.09 -10.46 -7.43
CA VAL A 86 -0.38 -10.18 -8.84
C VAL A 86 -1.89 -10.15 -9.01
N LYS A 87 -2.42 -9.10 -9.66
CA LYS A 87 -3.84 -8.94 -10.00
C LYS A 87 -4.29 -10.10 -10.88
N PRO A 88 -5.18 -10.97 -10.40
CA PRO A 88 -5.72 -12.04 -11.23
C PRO A 88 -6.54 -11.44 -12.37
N MET A 89 -6.54 -12.10 -13.52
CA MET A 89 -7.36 -11.68 -14.66
C MET A 89 -8.82 -12.12 -14.48
N GLU A 90 -9.03 -13.28 -13.85
CA GLU A 90 -10.35 -13.85 -13.64
C GLU A 90 -11.00 -13.29 -12.37
N ALA A 91 -12.29 -12.92 -12.47
CA ALA A 91 -13.03 -12.29 -11.38
C ALA A 91 -13.11 -13.17 -10.12
N ASP A 92 -13.30 -14.48 -10.29
CA ASP A 92 -13.38 -15.42 -9.18
C ASP A 92 -12.04 -15.56 -8.43
N GLU A 93 -10.92 -15.47 -9.16
CA GLU A 93 -9.59 -15.48 -8.56
C GLU A 93 -9.30 -14.16 -7.84
N LEU A 94 -9.67 -13.03 -8.46
CA LEU A 94 -9.58 -11.72 -7.84
C LEU A 94 -10.34 -11.68 -6.51
N GLN A 95 -11.56 -12.22 -6.46
CA GLN A 95 -12.35 -12.30 -5.24
C GLN A 95 -11.63 -13.13 -4.16
N LYS A 96 -11.08 -14.29 -4.52
CA LYS A 96 -10.31 -15.14 -3.58
C LYS A 96 -9.08 -14.42 -3.04
N THR A 97 -8.32 -13.74 -3.90
CA THR A 97 -7.12 -12.98 -3.51
C THR A 97 -7.48 -11.84 -2.55
N VAL A 98 -8.54 -11.09 -2.85
CA VAL A 98 -9.01 -9.99 -1.97
C VAL A 98 -9.51 -10.54 -0.64
N GLN A 99 -10.25 -11.66 -0.63
CA GLN A 99 -10.71 -12.28 0.61
C GLN A 99 -9.53 -12.73 1.48
N ALA A 100 -8.53 -13.39 0.88
CA ALA A 100 -7.33 -13.79 1.60
C ALA A 100 -6.55 -12.60 2.18
N PHE A 101 -6.50 -11.46 1.46
CA PHE A 101 -5.93 -10.23 1.96
C PHE A 101 -6.69 -9.71 3.19
N VAL A 102 -8.02 -9.63 3.12
CA VAL A 102 -8.87 -9.17 4.22
C VAL A 102 -8.70 -10.07 5.45
N ASP A 103 -8.86 -11.38 5.26
CA ASP A 103 -8.78 -12.37 6.35
C ASP A 103 -7.45 -12.27 7.09
N TYR A 104 -6.34 -12.13 6.35
CA TYR A 104 -5.05 -12.05 6.99
C TYR A 104 -4.79 -10.67 7.61
N TRP A 105 -4.86 -9.59 6.82
CA TRP A 105 -4.36 -8.28 7.23
C TRP A 105 -5.30 -7.51 8.15
N LEU A 106 -6.60 -7.78 8.09
CA LEU A 106 -7.61 -7.05 8.86
C LEU A 106 -8.18 -7.86 10.03
N GLU A 107 -8.30 -9.18 9.88
CA GLU A 107 -8.95 -10.03 10.91
C GLU A 107 -7.94 -10.76 11.81
N VAL A 108 -6.83 -11.25 11.25
CA VAL A 108 -5.86 -12.09 11.98
C VAL A 108 -4.60 -11.33 12.42
N ASN A 109 -4.11 -10.43 11.56
CA ASN A 109 -2.88 -9.70 11.82
C ASN A 109 -3.05 -8.66 12.94
N ILE A 110 -2.06 -8.55 13.81
CA ILE A 110 -1.96 -7.45 14.77
C ILE A 110 -1.13 -6.36 14.11
N PRO A 111 -1.72 -5.19 13.77
CA PRO A 111 -0.98 -4.13 13.10
C PRO A 111 0.05 -3.49 14.06
N PRO A 112 1.11 -2.87 13.52
CA PRO A 112 2.02 -2.05 14.31
C PRO A 112 1.28 -0.97 15.08
N ILE A 113 1.76 -0.65 16.28
CA ILE A 113 1.14 0.37 17.13
C ILE A 113 1.37 1.73 16.46
N ALA A 114 0.31 2.37 16.01
CA ALA A 114 0.36 3.74 15.53
C ALA A 114 0.73 4.65 16.70
N ASN A 115 1.98 5.13 16.74
CA ASN A 115 2.38 6.26 17.57
C ASN A 115 1.79 7.56 17.02
#